data_AF-A0A7J2TA14-F1
#
_entry.id   AF-A0A7J2TA14-F1
#
_cell.length_a   1.000
_cell.length_b   1.000
_cell.length_c   1.000
_cell.angle_alpha   90.00
_cell.angle_beta   90.00
_cell.angle_gamma   90.00
#
_symmetry.space_group_name_H-M   'P 1'
#
loop_
_entity.id
_entity.type
_entity.pdbx_description
1 polymer ?
#
loop_
_entity_poly.entity_id
_entity_poly.type
_entity_poly.pdbx_seq_one_letter_code
_entity_poly.pdbx_strand_id
1 'polypeptide(L)'
;MSYKPAVEGIKTVLVTLLSKNPKLEETLQLALEEKFMDLAQVLARYNSRVDFIKLSAAKGIDEITAMLIALEKRELEEVYNMLPQELQLFYRVNLTLFDLDNVHSAMLSGDKKSAKLVFSRSQELEVYGKCFESRSYACLLKAFLEGVRSSLEVGIMKIIAESTAKALGCLVLLASARYCKYALNADKLGMALEEPLQVFLKEVIYRYVPKEPSAWLITVKISSIAEHLHEAFRKDSSRVTLYEATHVYKTCRELLLYSSQLIDLLTLYLINRYYEVLVLKYVLPQARVFK
;
A
#
# COMPACT_ATOMS: atom_id res chain seq x y z
N MET A 1 -11.07 12.43 29.98
CA MET A 1 -11.09 13.24 28.74
C MET A 1 -9.89 12.84 27.90
N SER A 2 -10.10 12.25 26.72
CA SER A 2 -9.02 11.88 25.81
C SER A 2 -8.52 13.16 25.12
N TYR A 3 -7.27 13.54 25.35
CA TYR A 3 -6.61 14.62 24.62
C TYR A 3 -6.55 14.23 23.14
N LYS A 4 -7.20 14.98 22.25
CA LYS A 4 -7.05 14.83 20.80
C LYS A 4 -6.00 15.83 20.31
N PRO A 5 -4.91 15.39 19.67
CA PRO A 5 -3.91 16.31 19.15
C PRO A 5 -4.51 17.22 18.08
N ALA A 6 -4.05 18.48 18.03
CA ALA A 6 -4.39 19.39 16.95
C ALA A 6 -3.89 18.83 15.59
N VAL A 7 -4.57 19.19 14.49
CA VAL A 7 -4.22 18.74 13.12
C VAL A 7 -2.73 18.93 12.82
N GLU A 8 -2.14 20.04 13.25
CA GLU A 8 -0.71 20.32 13.04
C GLU A 8 0.22 19.39 13.83
N GLY A 9 -0.21 18.99 15.04
CA GLY A 9 0.47 17.96 15.82
C GLY A 9 0.43 16.60 15.12
N ILE A 10 -0.70 16.24 14.51
CA ILE A 10 -0.84 14.99 13.72
C ILE A 10 0.10 15.01 12.51
N LYS A 11 0.14 16.12 11.76
CA LYS A 11 1.05 16.27 10.61
C LYS A 11 2.51 16.12 11.05
N THR A 12 2.89 16.74 12.17
CA THR A 12 4.26 16.62 12.72
C THR A 12 4.59 15.17 13.07
N VAL A 13 3.65 14.43 13.69
CA VAL A 13 3.82 13.00 13.96
C VAL A 13 4.01 12.22 12.66
N LEU A 14 3.17 12.43 11.63
CA LEU A 14 3.28 11.73 10.35
C LEU A 14 4.62 12.00 9.64
N VAL A 15 5.08 13.26 9.60
CA VAL A 15 6.38 13.62 9.03
C VAL A 15 7.53 12.98 9.81
N THR A 16 7.40 12.93 11.14
CA THR A 16 8.39 12.25 12.00
C THR A 16 8.43 10.76 11.67
N LEU A 17 7.28 10.09 11.56
CA LEU A 17 7.18 8.68 11.21
C LEU A 17 7.69 8.36 9.81
N LEU A 18 7.49 9.25 8.84
CA LEU A 18 8.05 9.14 7.49
C LEU A 18 9.58 9.32 7.47
N SER A 19 10.13 10.00 8.47
CA SER A 19 11.56 10.28 8.58
C SER A 19 12.32 9.28 9.47
N LYS A 20 11.60 8.39 10.16
CA LYS A 20 12.21 7.32 10.98
C LYS A 20 13.00 6.36 10.10
N ASN A 21 14.10 5.84 10.65
CA ASN A 21 14.83 4.75 10.03
C ASN A 21 14.10 3.41 10.26
N PRO A 22 14.19 2.46 9.32
CA PRO A 22 14.87 2.60 8.03
C PRO A 22 14.03 3.42 7.04
N LYS A 23 14.67 4.32 6.29
CA LYS A 23 13.96 5.06 5.25
C LYS A 23 13.67 4.11 4.09
N LEU A 24 12.46 4.15 3.56
CA LEU A 24 12.08 3.29 2.43
C LEU A 24 13.03 3.44 1.23
N GLU A 25 13.53 4.65 0.97
CA GLU A 25 14.45 4.94 -0.13
C GLU A 25 15.80 4.24 0.04
N GLU A 26 16.35 4.28 1.25
CA GLU A 26 17.57 3.57 1.61
C GLU A 26 17.34 2.05 1.53
N THR A 27 16.21 1.59 2.04
CA THR A 27 15.81 0.17 1.98
C THR A 27 15.69 -0.30 0.53
N LEU A 28 15.08 0.50 -0.35
CA LEU A 28 14.96 0.23 -1.79
C LEU A 28 16.32 0.20 -2.47
N GLN A 29 17.19 1.15 -2.15
CA GLN A 29 18.55 1.17 -2.70
C GLN A 29 19.31 -0.09 -2.31
N LEU A 30 19.30 -0.46 -1.03
CA LEU A 30 19.92 -1.70 -0.55
C LEU A 30 19.33 -2.93 -1.25
N ALA A 31 18.01 -2.99 -1.42
CA ALA A 31 17.34 -4.12 -2.08
C ALA A 31 17.75 -4.25 -3.55
N LEU A 32 17.84 -3.12 -4.26
CA LEU A 32 18.26 -3.08 -5.66
C LEU A 32 19.74 -3.42 -5.84
N GLU A 33 20.58 -3.00 -4.89
CA GLU A 33 22.02 -3.29 -4.83
C GLU A 33 22.35 -4.68 -4.23
N GLU A 34 21.34 -5.48 -3.87
CA GLU A 34 21.48 -6.79 -3.20
C GLU A 34 22.31 -6.73 -1.91
N LYS A 35 22.21 -5.62 -1.20
CA LYS A 35 22.88 -5.40 0.08
C LYS A 35 21.92 -5.69 1.22
N PHE A 36 22.51 -6.07 2.35
CA PHE A 36 21.76 -6.35 3.56
C PHE A 36 21.65 -5.11 4.44
N MET A 37 20.52 -5.00 5.14
CA MET A 37 20.27 -4.05 6.20
C MET A 37 20.50 -4.73 7.54
N ASP A 38 21.20 -4.04 8.46
CA ASP A 38 21.32 -4.54 9.82
C ASP A 38 19.94 -4.58 10.50
N LEU A 39 19.62 -5.74 11.07
CA LEU A 39 18.41 -5.97 11.84
C LEU A 39 18.23 -4.93 12.98
N ALA A 40 19.34 -4.46 13.57
CA ALA A 40 19.31 -3.41 14.58
C ALA A 40 18.71 -2.09 14.06
N GLN A 41 18.93 -1.74 12.79
CA GLN A 41 18.37 -0.52 12.18
C GLN A 41 16.85 -0.63 12.01
N VAL A 42 16.35 -1.81 11.62
CA VAL A 42 14.91 -2.08 11.49
C VAL A 42 14.22 -2.01 12.85
N LEU A 43 14.88 -2.48 13.91
CA LEU A 43 14.28 -2.61 15.24
C LEU A 43 14.42 -1.37 16.12
N ALA A 44 15.39 -0.49 15.84
CA ALA A 44 15.48 0.84 16.47
C ALA A 44 14.17 1.63 16.33
N ARG A 45 13.38 1.31 15.31
CA ARG A 45 12.05 1.85 15.06
C ARG A 45 10.97 1.36 16.04
N TYR A 46 10.96 0.06 16.33
CA TYR A 46 9.87 -0.63 17.02
C TYR A 46 10.08 -0.75 18.54
N ASN A 47 11.22 -0.27 19.07
CA ASN A 47 11.52 -0.18 20.50
C ASN A 47 11.24 -1.47 21.30
N SER A 48 11.46 -2.65 20.71
CA SER A 48 11.08 -3.92 21.33
C SER A 48 12.11 -5.02 21.13
N ARG A 49 12.69 -5.46 22.26
CA ARG A 49 13.62 -6.60 22.33
C ARG A 49 12.94 -7.94 22.02
N VAL A 50 11.64 -8.07 22.26
CA VAL A 50 10.90 -9.30 21.97
C VAL A 50 10.71 -9.46 20.46
N ASP A 51 10.52 -8.35 19.75
CA ASP A 51 10.35 -8.36 18.31
C ASP A 51 11.69 -8.63 17.59
N PHE A 52 12.83 -8.27 18.22
CA PHE A 52 14.18 -8.70 17.80
C PHE A 52 14.31 -10.22 17.75
N ILE A 53 13.96 -10.91 18.84
CA ILE A 53 14.12 -12.37 18.95
C ILE A 53 13.27 -13.06 17.89
N LYS A 54 12.02 -12.61 17.71
CA LYS A 54 11.11 -13.17 16.71
C LYS A 54 11.64 -13.00 15.30
N LEU A 55 11.98 -11.79 14.87
CA LEU A 55 12.45 -11.53 13.51
C LEU A 55 13.78 -12.27 13.22
N SER A 56 14.67 -12.35 14.20
CA SER A 56 15.94 -13.09 14.09
C SER A 56 15.77 -14.62 13.99
N ALA A 57 14.66 -15.15 14.51
CA ALA A 57 14.34 -16.58 14.51
C ALA A 57 13.47 -17.01 13.33
N ALA A 58 13.03 -16.07 12.48
CA ALA A 58 12.21 -16.35 11.32
C ALA A 58 12.97 -17.23 10.31
N LYS A 59 12.31 -18.31 9.87
CA LYS A 59 12.88 -19.36 9.01
C LYS A 59 12.47 -19.23 7.55
N GLY A 60 11.91 -18.09 7.13
CA GLY A 60 11.44 -17.91 5.76
C GLY A 60 10.93 -16.51 5.48
N ILE A 61 10.83 -16.18 4.19
CA ILE A 61 10.34 -14.88 3.72
C ILE A 61 8.89 -14.63 4.19
N ASP A 62 8.06 -15.67 4.24
CA ASP A 62 6.68 -15.55 4.69
C ASP A 62 6.58 -15.26 6.19
N GLU A 63 7.43 -15.90 7.01
CA GLU A 63 7.52 -15.65 8.45
C GLU A 63 8.02 -14.22 8.72
N ILE A 64 9.06 -13.79 8.01
CA ILE A 64 9.57 -12.41 8.08
C ILE A 64 8.46 -11.42 7.71
N THR A 65 7.74 -11.66 6.63
CA THR A 65 6.65 -10.79 6.16
C THR A 65 5.54 -10.71 7.20
N ALA A 66 5.11 -11.84 7.77
CA ALA A 66 4.09 -11.87 8.82
C ALA A 66 4.52 -11.12 10.08
N MET A 67 5.79 -11.23 10.47
CA MET A 67 6.34 -10.50 11.62
C MET A 67 6.44 -8.99 11.39
N LEU A 68 6.90 -8.57 10.20
CA LEU A 68 6.95 -7.15 9.82
C LEU A 68 5.53 -6.55 9.80
N ILE A 69 4.56 -7.26 9.26
CA ILE A 69 3.16 -6.84 9.28
C ILE A 69 2.64 -6.69 10.72
N ALA A 70 2.93 -7.65 11.60
CA ALA A 70 2.51 -7.59 13.00
C ALA A 70 3.16 -6.44 13.78
N LEU A 71 4.40 -6.07 13.42
CA LEU A 71 5.12 -4.93 13.97
C LEU A 71 4.47 -3.60 13.55
N GLU A 72 4.19 -3.46 12.26
CA GLU A 72 3.53 -2.27 11.71
C GLU A 72 2.13 -2.07 12.30
N LYS A 73 1.43 -3.16 12.65
CA LYS A 73 0.09 -3.09 13.23
C LYS A 73 -0.01 -2.20 14.47
N ARG A 74 0.98 -2.24 15.37
CA ARG A 74 0.96 -1.38 16.56
C ARG A 74 1.05 0.09 16.20
N GLU A 75 1.97 0.46 15.31
CA GLU A 75 2.13 1.85 14.87
C GLU A 75 0.90 2.34 14.12
N LEU A 76 0.32 1.49 13.25
CA LEU A 76 -0.89 1.83 12.50
C LEU A 76 -2.10 2.02 13.43
N GLU A 77 -2.21 1.23 14.50
CA GLU A 77 -3.23 1.41 15.54
C GLU A 77 -3.01 2.70 16.35
N GLU A 78 -1.78 3.05 16.70
CA GLU A 78 -1.45 4.32 17.37
C GLU A 78 -1.84 5.52 16.50
N VAL A 79 -1.50 5.49 15.21
CA VAL A 79 -1.91 6.52 14.25
C VAL A 79 -3.43 6.57 14.14
N TYR A 80 -4.13 5.44 14.02
CA TYR A 80 -5.59 5.41 13.98
C TYR A 80 -6.22 6.13 15.19
N ASN A 81 -5.70 5.87 16.39
CA ASN A 81 -6.22 6.43 17.64
C ASN A 81 -5.98 7.94 17.77
N MET A 82 -4.97 8.49 17.07
CA MET A 82 -4.68 9.93 17.07
C MET A 82 -5.50 10.71 16.04
N LEU A 83 -6.09 10.03 15.04
CA LEU A 83 -6.83 10.68 13.95
C LEU A 83 -8.22 11.20 14.38
N PRO A 84 -8.68 12.31 13.80
CA PRO A 84 -10.08 12.73 13.86
C PRO A 84 -11.01 11.62 13.32
N GLN A 85 -12.23 11.54 13.85
CA GLN A 85 -13.18 10.47 13.52
C GLN A 85 -13.54 10.46 12.03
N GLU A 86 -13.51 11.63 11.41
CA GLU A 86 -13.73 11.89 10.00
C GLU A 86 -12.68 11.22 9.11
N LEU A 87 -11.43 11.16 9.59
CA LEU A 87 -10.31 10.57 8.87
C LEU A 87 -10.12 9.08 9.18
N GLN A 88 -10.67 8.60 10.30
CA GLN A 88 -10.57 7.20 10.70
C GLN A 88 -11.20 6.25 9.68
N LEU A 89 -12.32 6.63 9.04
CA LEU A 89 -12.93 5.80 8.00
C LEU A 89 -12.01 5.68 6.77
N PHE A 90 -11.49 6.81 6.28
CA PHE A 90 -10.52 6.82 5.18
C PHE A 90 -9.30 5.96 5.51
N TYR A 91 -8.73 6.17 6.69
CA TYR A 91 -7.56 5.42 7.15
C TYR A 91 -7.83 3.91 7.14
N ARG A 92 -8.95 3.48 7.73
CA ARG A 92 -9.33 2.08 7.84
C ARG A 92 -9.54 1.42 6.49
N VAL A 93 -10.22 2.10 5.55
CA VAL A 93 -10.38 1.60 4.18
C VAL A 93 -9.04 1.42 3.50
N ASN A 94 -8.11 2.37 3.68
CA ASN A 94 -6.78 2.28 3.08
C ASN A 94 -5.92 1.16 3.70
N LEU A 95 -6.11 0.81 4.97
CA LEU A 95 -5.42 -0.34 5.56
C LEU A 95 -5.76 -1.66 4.84
N THR A 96 -6.90 -1.74 4.16
CA THR A 96 -7.22 -2.91 3.32
C THR A 96 -6.20 -3.15 2.21
N LEU A 97 -5.40 -2.15 1.81
CA LEU A 97 -4.27 -2.32 0.88
C LEU A 97 -3.35 -3.48 1.27
N PHE A 98 -3.11 -3.68 2.56
CA PHE A 98 -2.25 -4.73 3.09
C PHE A 98 -2.90 -6.12 2.98
N ASP A 99 -4.24 -6.17 2.97
CA ASP A 99 -5.00 -7.41 2.96
C ASP A 99 -5.50 -7.80 1.56
N LEU A 100 -5.38 -6.93 0.54
CA LEU A 100 -5.92 -7.18 -0.82
C LEU A 100 -5.50 -8.53 -1.41
N ASP A 101 -4.26 -8.96 -1.25
CA ASP A 101 -3.80 -10.26 -1.77
C ASP A 101 -4.40 -11.44 -0.99
N ASN A 102 -4.61 -11.28 0.32
CA ASN A 102 -5.30 -12.27 1.16
C ASN A 102 -6.79 -12.37 0.80
N VAL A 103 -7.43 -11.23 0.53
CA VAL A 103 -8.81 -11.18 0.05
C VAL A 103 -8.93 -11.84 -1.31
N HIS A 104 -8.04 -11.54 -2.25
CA HIS A 104 -8.03 -12.17 -3.57
C HIS A 104 -7.81 -13.68 -3.47
N SER A 105 -6.88 -14.13 -2.64
CA SER A 105 -6.64 -15.56 -2.41
C SER A 105 -7.91 -16.26 -1.88
N ALA A 106 -8.62 -15.63 -0.94
CA ALA A 106 -9.89 -16.13 -0.44
C ALA A 106 -10.97 -16.16 -1.54
N MET A 107 -11.03 -15.14 -2.40
CA MET A 107 -11.95 -15.12 -3.55
C MET A 107 -11.68 -16.28 -4.51
N LEU A 108 -10.42 -16.58 -4.80
CA LEU A 108 -10.05 -17.72 -5.65
C LEU A 108 -10.43 -19.07 -5.02
N SER A 109 -10.32 -19.18 -3.70
CA SER A 109 -10.73 -20.39 -2.97
C SER A 109 -12.26 -20.58 -2.88
N GLY A 110 -13.03 -19.52 -3.10
CA GLY A 110 -14.48 -19.50 -2.89
C GLY A 110 -14.91 -19.47 -1.41
N ASP A 111 -13.97 -19.53 -0.46
CA ASP A 111 -14.25 -19.45 0.97
C ASP A 111 -13.86 -18.10 1.56
N LYS A 112 -14.86 -17.27 1.87
CA LYS A 112 -14.67 -15.97 2.55
C LYS A 112 -13.95 -16.10 3.89
N LYS A 113 -14.10 -17.22 4.60
CA LYS A 113 -13.48 -17.46 5.92
C LYS A 113 -12.00 -17.79 5.81
N SER A 114 -11.50 -18.11 4.62
CA SER A 114 -10.08 -18.37 4.39
C SER A 114 -9.25 -17.08 4.30
N ALA A 115 -9.89 -15.90 4.21
CA ALA A 115 -9.23 -14.62 4.19
C ALA A 115 -8.50 -14.37 5.52
N LYS A 116 -7.17 -14.45 5.50
CA LYS A 116 -6.29 -14.11 6.63
C LYS A 116 -6.11 -12.59 6.72
N LEU A 117 -7.12 -11.90 7.21
CA LEU A 117 -7.08 -10.45 7.38
C LEU A 117 -6.23 -10.05 8.57
N VAL A 118 -5.35 -9.08 8.37
CA VAL A 118 -4.48 -8.55 9.41
C VAL A 118 -5.01 -7.22 9.95
N PHE A 119 -5.50 -6.36 9.05
CA PHE A 119 -5.93 -5.00 9.36
C PHE A 119 -7.42 -4.81 9.15
N SER A 120 -7.96 -5.37 8.07
CA SER A 120 -9.40 -5.30 7.77
C SER A 120 -10.20 -6.20 8.70
N ARG A 121 -11.45 -5.80 8.96
CA ARG A 121 -12.43 -6.63 9.69
C ARG A 121 -13.21 -7.51 8.73
N SER A 122 -13.68 -8.66 9.22
CA SER A 122 -14.52 -9.58 8.43
C SER A 122 -15.78 -8.91 7.86
N GLN A 123 -16.37 -7.96 8.59
CA GLN A 123 -17.51 -7.15 8.14
C GLN A 123 -17.19 -6.27 6.93
N GLU A 124 -15.93 -5.85 6.77
CA GLU A 124 -15.51 -5.04 5.64
C GLU A 124 -15.40 -5.87 4.34
N LEU A 125 -15.35 -7.20 4.46
CA LEU A 125 -15.40 -8.10 3.30
C LEU A 125 -16.75 -8.11 2.59
N GLU A 126 -17.82 -7.66 3.25
CA GLU A 126 -19.14 -7.58 2.63
C GLU A 126 -19.14 -6.63 1.42
N VAL A 127 -18.34 -5.56 1.48
CA VAL A 127 -18.16 -4.60 0.37
C VAL A 127 -17.60 -5.29 -0.88
N TYR A 128 -16.79 -6.34 -0.70
CA TYR A 128 -16.21 -7.12 -1.78
C TYR A 128 -17.09 -8.31 -2.20
N GLY A 129 -18.28 -8.47 -1.62
CA GLY A 129 -19.14 -9.64 -1.82
C GLY A 129 -19.40 -9.98 -3.29
N LYS A 130 -19.66 -8.98 -4.13
CA LYS A 130 -19.86 -9.16 -5.58
C LYS A 130 -18.61 -9.64 -6.31
N CYS A 131 -17.42 -9.27 -5.82
CA CYS A 131 -16.18 -9.72 -6.41
C CYS A 131 -15.89 -11.20 -6.10
N PHE A 132 -16.39 -11.74 -4.98
CA PHE A 132 -16.29 -13.18 -4.71
C PHE A 132 -17.04 -14.04 -5.74
N GLU A 133 -18.11 -13.51 -6.32
CA GLU A 133 -18.88 -14.19 -7.37
C GLU A 133 -18.11 -14.22 -8.69
N SER A 134 -17.50 -13.10 -9.10
CA SER A 134 -16.70 -13.02 -10.33
C SER A 134 -15.28 -13.56 -10.18
N ARG A 135 -14.78 -13.72 -8.94
CA ARG A 135 -13.38 -14.04 -8.61
C ARG A 135 -12.38 -13.10 -9.28
N SER A 136 -12.79 -11.85 -9.45
CA SER A 136 -12.09 -10.86 -10.27
C SER A 136 -11.17 -9.98 -9.43
N TYR A 137 -9.86 -10.01 -9.71
CA TYR A 137 -8.93 -9.05 -9.10
C TYR A 137 -9.21 -7.61 -9.55
N ALA A 138 -9.66 -7.41 -10.79
CA ALA A 138 -10.07 -6.10 -11.29
C ALA A 138 -11.26 -5.54 -10.49
N CYS A 139 -12.28 -6.37 -10.24
CA CYS A 139 -13.40 -6.00 -9.36
C CYS A 139 -12.92 -5.61 -7.97
N LEU A 140 -12.02 -6.41 -7.36
CA LEU A 140 -11.50 -6.15 -6.03
C LEU A 140 -10.82 -4.77 -5.95
N LEU A 141 -9.95 -4.44 -6.91
CA LEU A 141 -9.27 -3.14 -6.94
C LEU A 141 -10.24 -1.98 -7.19
N LYS A 142 -11.23 -2.13 -8.08
CA LYS A 142 -12.26 -1.11 -8.32
C LYS A 142 -13.13 -0.88 -7.08
N ALA A 143 -13.52 -1.94 -6.37
CA ALA A 143 -14.27 -1.85 -5.13
C ALA A 143 -13.45 -1.18 -4.01
N PHE A 144 -12.15 -1.46 -3.94
CA PHE A 144 -11.23 -0.75 -3.03
C PHE A 144 -11.18 0.75 -3.34
N LEU A 145 -10.95 1.14 -4.60
CA LEU A 145 -10.90 2.55 -5.01
C LEU A 145 -12.24 3.27 -4.77
N GLU A 146 -13.36 2.61 -5.00
CA GLU A 146 -14.69 3.13 -4.67
C GLU A 146 -14.84 3.38 -3.18
N GLY A 147 -14.45 2.42 -2.33
CA GLY A 147 -14.47 2.59 -0.88
C GLY A 147 -13.61 3.78 -0.40
N VAL A 148 -12.41 3.94 -0.97
CA VAL A 148 -11.55 5.10 -0.70
C VAL A 148 -12.27 6.38 -1.09
N ARG A 149 -12.78 6.48 -2.33
CA ARG A 149 -13.49 7.67 -2.82
C ARG A 149 -14.68 8.02 -1.93
N SER A 150 -15.54 7.07 -1.61
CA SER A 150 -16.69 7.29 -0.74
C SER A 150 -16.28 7.73 0.67
N SER A 151 -15.18 7.21 1.21
CA SER A 151 -14.68 7.64 2.53
C SER A 151 -14.21 9.10 2.54
N LEU A 152 -13.64 9.58 1.43
CA LEU A 152 -13.24 10.97 1.24
C LEU A 152 -14.47 11.89 1.11
N GLU A 153 -15.49 11.45 0.37
CA GLU A 153 -16.74 12.21 0.15
C GLU A 153 -17.58 12.34 1.44
N VAL A 154 -17.70 11.29 2.23
CA VAL A 154 -18.55 11.27 3.45
C VAL A 154 -17.83 11.90 4.65
N GLY A 155 -16.53 11.65 4.81
CA GLY A 155 -15.77 12.06 6.00
C GLY A 155 -15.14 13.44 5.89
N ILE A 156 -14.48 13.75 4.77
CA ILE A 156 -13.51 14.87 4.70
C ILE A 156 -14.15 16.16 4.20
N MET A 157 -15.06 16.05 3.23
CA MET A 157 -15.70 17.20 2.57
C MET A 157 -16.57 18.05 3.50
N LYS A 158 -17.03 17.52 4.64
CA LYS A 158 -17.86 18.27 5.59
C LYS A 158 -17.09 19.14 6.59
N ILE A 159 -15.78 18.91 6.79
CA ILE A 159 -15.04 19.56 7.89
C ILE A 159 -13.72 20.20 7.44
N ILE A 160 -13.03 19.62 6.45
CA ILE A 160 -11.62 19.98 6.21
C ILE A 160 -11.41 20.81 4.92
N ALA A 161 -12.37 20.86 4.00
CA ALA A 161 -12.27 21.65 2.75
C ALA A 161 -10.93 21.49 1.98
N GLU A 162 -10.25 20.35 2.15
CA GLU A 162 -9.01 20.02 1.45
C GLU A 162 -9.35 19.31 0.13
N SER A 163 -8.66 19.67 -0.96
CA SER A 163 -8.75 18.92 -2.22
C SER A 163 -8.15 17.54 -2.01
N THR A 164 -8.92 16.47 -2.19
CA THR A 164 -8.44 15.09 -2.00
C THR A 164 -7.78 14.52 -3.26
N ALA A 165 -7.48 15.38 -4.24
CA ALA A 165 -7.19 14.96 -5.60
C ALA A 165 -5.88 14.18 -5.72
N LYS A 166 -4.84 14.66 -5.04
CA LYS A 166 -3.51 14.03 -5.08
C LYS A 166 -3.51 12.69 -4.36
N ALA A 167 -4.06 12.65 -3.14
CA ALA A 167 -4.25 11.43 -2.36
C ALA A 167 -4.96 10.33 -3.18
N LEU A 168 -6.15 10.65 -3.73
CA LEU A 168 -6.91 9.68 -4.53
C LEU A 168 -6.13 9.25 -5.78
N GLY A 169 -5.50 10.19 -6.49
CA GLY A 169 -4.71 9.86 -7.66
C GLY A 169 -3.50 8.94 -7.37
N CYS A 170 -2.83 9.12 -6.22
CA CYS A 170 -1.76 8.22 -5.77
C CYS A 170 -2.26 6.80 -5.49
N LEU A 171 -3.46 6.67 -4.92
CA LEU A 171 -4.09 5.38 -4.67
C LEU A 171 -4.54 4.70 -5.97
N VAL A 172 -5.01 5.47 -6.96
CA VAL A 172 -5.29 4.95 -8.30
C VAL A 172 -4.02 4.48 -8.99
N LEU A 173 -2.90 5.23 -8.86
CA LEU A 173 -1.60 4.81 -9.39
C LEU A 173 -1.14 3.49 -8.75
N LEU A 174 -1.25 3.36 -7.43
CA LEU A 174 -0.93 2.12 -6.72
C LEU A 174 -1.80 0.95 -7.19
N ALA A 175 -3.12 1.12 -7.28
CA ALA A 175 -4.03 0.08 -7.77
C ALA A 175 -3.71 -0.31 -9.22
N SER A 176 -3.39 0.66 -10.07
CA SER A 176 -2.98 0.45 -11.46
C SER A 176 -1.69 -0.36 -11.57
N ALA A 177 -0.70 -0.03 -10.75
CA ALA A 177 0.56 -0.77 -10.67
C ALA A 177 0.34 -2.23 -10.22
N ARG A 178 -0.52 -2.44 -9.21
CA ARG A 178 -0.91 -3.79 -8.77
C ARG A 178 -1.63 -4.58 -9.86
N TYR A 179 -2.55 -3.97 -10.59
CA TYR A 179 -3.25 -4.64 -11.68
C TYR A 179 -2.30 -4.98 -12.84
N CYS A 180 -1.38 -4.08 -13.18
CA CYS A 180 -0.36 -4.34 -14.18
C CYS A 180 0.54 -5.53 -13.79
N LYS A 181 1.00 -5.58 -12.53
CA LYS A 181 1.77 -6.73 -12.02
C LYS A 181 0.97 -8.03 -12.08
N TYR A 182 -0.32 -7.99 -11.74
CA TYR A 182 -1.22 -9.14 -11.90
C TYR A 182 -1.33 -9.57 -13.36
N ALA A 183 -1.50 -8.62 -14.28
CA ALA A 183 -1.57 -8.88 -15.72
C ALA A 183 -0.30 -9.53 -16.27
N LEU A 184 0.87 -9.04 -15.88
CA LEU A 184 2.17 -9.60 -16.27
C LEU A 184 2.37 -11.03 -15.75
N ASN A 185 1.95 -11.30 -14.51
CA ASN A 185 2.01 -12.64 -13.94
C ASN A 185 1.02 -13.60 -14.60
N ALA A 186 -0.20 -13.14 -14.89
CA ALA A 186 -1.21 -13.95 -15.59
C ALA A 186 -0.71 -14.34 -16.99
N ASP A 187 -0.13 -13.39 -17.73
CA ASP A 187 0.48 -13.64 -19.05
C ASP A 187 1.61 -14.67 -18.96
N LYS A 188 2.52 -14.52 -17.99
CA LYS A 188 3.61 -15.49 -17.74
C LYS A 188 3.09 -16.90 -17.40
N LEU A 189 1.93 -17.01 -16.76
CA LEU A 189 1.28 -18.27 -16.43
C LEU A 189 0.37 -18.82 -17.54
N GLY A 190 0.24 -18.10 -18.66
CA GLY A 190 -0.68 -18.47 -19.75
C GLY A 190 -2.16 -18.35 -19.37
N MET A 191 -2.48 -17.54 -18.37
CA MET A 191 -3.85 -17.31 -17.89
C MET A 191 -4.49 -16.13 -18.63
N ALA A 192 -5.73 -16.32 -19.09
CA ALA A 192 -6.50 -15.24 -19.67
C ALA A 192 -6.91 -14.22 -18.59
N LEU A 193 -6.79 -12.94 -18.93
CA LEU A 193 -7.35 -11.86 -18.12
C LEU A 193 -8.85 -11.73 -18.38
N GLU A 194 -9.62 -11.64 -17.31
CA GLU A 194 -11.04 -11.30 -17.40
C GLU A 194 -11.23 -9.89 -17.99
N GLU A 195 -10.39 -8.95 -17.58
CA GLU A 195 -10.40 -7.57 -18.07
C GLU A 195 -9.03 -7.18 -18.64
N PRO A 196 -8.93 -6.75 -19.92
CA PRO A 196 -7.67 -6.30 -20.47
C PRO A 196 -7.08 -5.11 -19.70
N LEU A 197 -5.75 -5.09 -19.53
CA LEU A 197 -5.03 -4.03 -18.80
C LEU A 197 -5.43 -2.61 -19.26
N GLN A 198 -5.50 -2.38 -20.56
CA GLN A 198 -5.86 -1.06 -21.11
C GLN A 198 -7.30 -0.64 -20.78
N VAL A 199 -8.23 -1.59 -20.72
CA VAL A 199 -9.63 -1.32 -20.34
C VAL A 199 -9.68 -0.92 -18.87
N PHE A 200 -9.00 -1.68 -18.00
CA PHE A 200 -8.91 -1.38 -16.58
C PHE A 200 -8.30 0.00 -16.34
N LEU A 201 -7.15 0.31 -16.94
CA LEU A 201 -6.47 1.61 -16.77
C LEU A 201 -7.35 2.77 -17.21
N LYS A 202 -8.00 2.65 -18.38
CA LYS A 202 -8.91 3.67 -18.89
C LYS A 202 -10.09 3.90 -17.94
N GLU A 203 -10.68 2.82 -17.42
CA GLU A 203 -11.80 2.91 -16.50
C GLU A 203 -11.38 3.58 -15.18
N VAL A 204 -10.27 3.17 -14.58
CA VAL A 204 -9.87 3.73 -13.29
C VAL A 204 -9.45 5.19 -13.39
N ILE A 205 -8.79 5.58 -14.50
CA ILE A 205 -8.50 6.99 -14.79
C ILE A 205 -9.82 7.77 -14.91
N TYR A 206 -10.73 7.32 -15.79
CA TYR A 206 -11.96 8.06 -16.07
C TYR A 206 -12.85 8.23 -14.83
N ARG A 207 -12.92 7.20 -13.99
CA ARG A 207 -13.89 7.12 -12.88
C ARG A 207 -13.36 7.64 -11.55
N TYR A 208 -12.06 7.46 -11.27
CA TYR A 208 -11.49 7.73 -9.95
C TYR A 208 -10.45 8.85 -9.94
N VAL A 209 -9.84 9.19 -11.08
CA VAL A 209 -8.90 10.31 -11.11
C VAL A 209 -9.68 11.64 -11.17
N PRO A 210 -9.49 12.56 -10.21
CA PRO A 210 -10.14 13.86 -10.22
C PRO A 210 -9.77 14.67 -11.47
N LYS A 211 -10.65 15.57 -11.92
CA LYS A 211 -10.45 16.37 -13.15
C LYS A 211 -9.70 17.70 -12.91
N GLU A 212 -8.84 17.74 -11.91
CA GLU A 212 -8.06 18.93 -11.54
C GLU A 212 -6.69 18.94 -12.22
N PRO A 213 -6.02 20.10 -12.41
CA PRO A 213 -4.72 20.18 -13.08
C PRO A 213 -3.62 19.29 -12.46
N SER A 214 -3.62 19.14 -11.13
CA SER A 214 -2.70 18.27 -10.39
C SER A 214 -2.84 16.79 -10.76
N ALA A 215 -4.01 16.38 -11.24
CA ALA A 215 -4.32 15.00 -11.59
C ALA A 215 -3.85 14.64 -13.01
N TRP A 216 -3.47 15.61 -13.85
CA TRP A 216 -2.90 15.33 -15.17
C TRP A 216 -1.56 14.61 -15.06
N LEU A 217 -0.67 15.06 -14.14
CA LEU A 217 0.60 14.40 -13.87
C LEU A 217 0.38 12.94 -13.44
N ILE A 218 -0.61 12.69 -12.59
CA ILE A 218 -0.97 11.35 -12.13
C ILE A 218 -1.49 10.50 -13.29
N THR A 219 -2.35 11.06 -14.15
CA THR A 219 -2.88 10.36 -15.33
C THR A 219 -1.77 9.90 -16.26
N VAL A 220 -0.79 10.77 -16.53
CA VAL A 220 0.39 10.42 -17.33
C VAL A 220 1.16 9.26 -16.68
N LYS A 221 1.37 9.31 -15.35
CA LYS A 221 2.08 8.26 -14.62
C LYS A 221 1.33 6.93 -14.65
N ILE A 222 0.01 6.93 -14.47
CA ILE A 222 -0.83 5.74 -14.61
C ILE A 222 -0.71 5.15 -16.01
N SER A 223 -0.78 5.97 -17.06
CA SER A 223 -0.64 5.50 -18.43
C SER A 223 0.74 4.90 -18.72
N SER A 224 1.80 5.44 -18.13
CA SER A 224 3.18 4.94 -18.30
C SER A 224 3.57 3.77 -17.41
N ILE A 225 2.75 3.40 -16.42
CA ILE A 225 3.11 2.37 -15.42
C ILE A 225 3.30 1.01 -16.10
N ALA A 226 2.49 0.72 -17.11
CA ALA A 226 2.53 -0.55 -17.83
C ALA A 226 3.86 -0.73 -18.56
N GLU A 227 4.34 0.31 -19.24
CA GLU A 227 5.63 0.29 -19.93
C GLU A 227 6.78 0.09 -18.96
N HIS A 228 6.82 0.85 -17.86
CA HIS A 228 7.85 0.74 -16.83
C HIS A 228 7.90 -0.66 -16.19
N LEU A 229 6.74 -1.19 -15.81
CA LEU A 229 6.68 -2.51 -15.16
C LEU A 229 6.96 -3.64 -16.14
N HIS A 230 6.56 -3.51 -17.41
CA HIS A 230 6.86 -4.51 -18.43
C HIS A 230 8.36 -4.59 -18.72
N GLU A 231 9.03 -3.44 -18.84
CA GLU A 231 10.49 -3.37 -18.99
C GLU A 231 11.20 -3.98 -17.78
N ALA A 232 10.77 -3.60 -16.57
CA ALA A 232 11.30 -4.15 -15.33
C ALA A 232 11.11 -5.68 -15.25
N PHE A 233 9.92 -6.17 -15.63
CA PHE A 233 9.59 -7.60 -15.59
C PHE A 233 10.40 -8.41 -16.61
N ARG A 234 10.66 -7.85 -17.80
CA ARG A 234 11.55 -8.45 -18.80
C ARG A 234 13.00 -8.54 -18.31
N LYS A 235 13.48 -7.52 -17.59
CA LYS A 235 14.83 -7.49 -17.05
C LYS A 235 15.00 -8.46 -15.87
N ASP A 236 14.09 -8.40 -14.89
CA ASP A 236 14.07 -9.29 -13.73
C ASP A 236 12.67 -9.35 -13.09
N SER A 237 11.91 -10.38 -13.45
CA SER A 237 10.56 -10.60 -12.90
C SER A 237 10.53 -10.79 -11.37
N SER A 238 11.62 -11.23 -10.74
CA SER A 238 11.67 -11.43 -9.28
C SER A 238 11.71 -10.10 -8.50
N ARG A 239 12.18 -9.03 -9.16
CA ARG A 239 12.32 -7.68 -8.60
C ARG A 239 11.24 -6.71 -9.03
N VAL A 240 10.23 -7.15 -9.77
CA VAL A 240 9.17 -6.26 -10.26
C VAL A 240 8.52 -5.44 -9.12
N THR A 241 8.40 -6.02 -7.92
CA THR A 241 7.90 -5.31 -6.72
C THR A 241 8.82 -4.17 -6.26
N LEU A 242 10.15 -4.30 -6.39
CA LEU A 242 11.11 -3.24 -6.06
C LEU A 242 11.04 -2.09 -7.06
N TYR A 243 10.87 -2.40 -8.34
CA TYR A 243 10.68 -1.40 -9.39
C TYR A 243 9.31 -0.70 -9.28
N GLU A 244 8.26 -1.45 -8.97
CA GLU A 244 6.94 -0.92 -8.63
C GLU A 244 7.04 0.08 -7.47
N ALA A 245 7.65 -0.34 -6.36
CA ALA A 245 7.86 0.51 -5.19
C ALA A 245 8.64 1.77 -5.54
N THR A 246 9.73 1.65 -6.30
CA THR A 246 10.55 2.79 -6.73
C THR A 246 9.73 3.79 -7.55
N HIS A 247 8.95 3.32 -8.52
CA HIS A 247 8.17 4.19 -9.40
C HIS A 247 6.99 4.84 -8.68
N VAL A 248 6.17 4.03 -7.98
CA VAL A 248 4.96 4.48 -7.30
C VAL A 248 5.32 5.38 -6.12
N TYR A 249 6.18 4.91 -5.20
CA TYR A 249 6.51 5.70 -4.01
C TYR A 249 7.18 7.04 -4.38
N LYS A 250 8.12 7.05 -5.33
CA LYS A 250 8.77 8.30 -5.76
C LYS A 250 7.75 9.30 -6.28
N THR A 251 6.86 8.86 -7.17
CA THR A 251 5.78 9.70 -7.73
C THR A 251 4.87 10.23 -6.63
N CYS A 252 4.41 9.36 -5.73
CA CYS A 252 3.53 9.75 -4.63
C CYS A 252 4.22 10.70 -3.65
N ARG A 253 5.49 10.48 -3.33
CA ARG A 253 6.26 11.35 -2.44
C ARG A 253 6.42 12.75 -3.02
N GLU A 254 6.79 12.86 -4.30
CA GLU A 254 6.92 14.15 -4.99
C GLU A 254 5.61 14.96 -4.97
N LEU A 255 4.46 14.27 -5.04
CA LEU A 255 3.14 14.90 -5.04
C LEU A 255 2.64 15.28 -3.64
N LEU A 256 2.88 14.41 -2.65
CA LEU A 256 2.18 14.43 -1.36
C LEU A 256 3.03 15.00 -0.21
N LEU A 257 4.36 14.82 -0.22
CA LEU A 257 5.21 15.09 0.96
C LEU A 257 5.19 16.56 1.39
N TYR A 258 5.18 17.47 0.41
CA TYR A 258 5.17 18.92 0.65
C TYR A 258 3.77 19.53 0.59
N SER A 259 2.73 18.69 0.62
CA SER A 259 1.36 19.16 0.70
C SER A 259 1.07 19.70 2.10
N SER A 260 0.32 20.79 2.17
CA SER A 260 -0.19 21.32 3.43
C SER A 260 -1.34 20.49 3.99
N GLN A 261 -1.87 19.54 3.22
CA GLN A 261 -3.07 18.78 3.54
C GLN A 261 -2.77 17.55 4.38
N LEU A 262 -3.57 17.29 5.41
CA LEU A 262 -3.37 16.13 6.27
C LEU A 262 -3.64 14.82 5.51
N ILE A 263 -4.61 14.82 4.58
CA ILE A 263 -4.98 13.63 3.82
C ILE A 263 -3.85 13.14 2.90
N ASP A 264 -3.11 14.07 2.31
CA ASP A 264 -1.97 13.76 1.44
C ASP A 264 -0.83 13.12 2.23
N LEU A 265 -0.48 13.69 3.38
CA LEU A 265 0.54 13.12 4.27
C LEU A 265 0.13 11.75 4.81
N LEU A 266 -1.14 11.57 5.17
CA LEU A 266 -1.66 10.29 5.63
C LEU A 266 -1.61 9.22 4.54
N THR A 267 -1.93 9.59 3.30
CA THR A 267 -1.84 8.71 2.14
C THR A 267 -0.39 8.32 1.86
N LEU A 268 0.53 9.28 1.88
CA LEU A 268 1.95 9.01 1.70
C LEU A 268 2.49 8.08 2.80
N TYR A 269 2.09 8.31 4.04
CA TYR A 269 2.43 7.44 5.18
C TYR A 269 1.97 6.00 4.93
N LEU A 270 0.71 5.78 4.53
CA LEU A 270 0.20 4.43 4.28
C LEU A 270 0.91 3.74 3.10
N ILE A 271 1.16 4.45 2.00
CA ILE A 271 1.93 3.93 0.86
C ILE A 271 3.37 3.58 1.27
N ASN A 272 3.99 4.42 2.10
CA ASN A 272 5.33 4.19 2.63
C ASN A 272 5.37 2.90 3.47
N ARG A 273 4.46 2.75 4.44
CA ARG A 273 4.36 1.55 5.29
C ARG A 273 4.12 0.28 4.46
N TYR A 274 3.23 0.36 3.47
CA TYR A 274 2.94 -0.74 2.56
C TYR A 274 4.20 -1.22 1.83
N TYR A 275 4.95 -0.31 1.21
CA TYR A 275 6.16 -0.69 0.50
C TYR A 275 7.32 -1.05 1.44
N GLU A 276 7.43 -0.45 2.62
CA GLU A 276 8.47 -0.79 3.59
C GLU A 276 8.38 -2.27 4.00
N VAL A 277 7.18 -2.76 4.32
CA VAL A 277 6.95 -4.19 4.59
C VAL A 277 7.36 -5.05 3.40
N LEU A 278 6.98 -4.65 2.18
CA LEU A 278 7.27 -5.43 0.98
C LEU A 278 8.75 -5.44 0.58
N VAL A 279 9.48 -4.39 0.90
CA VAL A 279 10.89 -4.22 0.49
C VAL A 279 11.84 -4.76 1.56
N LEU A 280 11.53 -4.59 2.86
CA LEU A 280 12.41 -5.02 3.95
C LEU A 280 12.73 -6.52 3.89
N LYS A 281 11.79 -7.36 3.45
CA LYS A 281 12.03 -8.80 3.28
C LYS A 281 13.17 -9.15 2.30
N TYR A 282 13.52 -8.24 1.39
CA TYR A 282 14.61 -8.42 0.43
C TYR A 282 15.99 -8.02 0.99
N VAL A 283 16.04 -7.16 2.00
CA VAL A 283 17.31 -6.64 2.56
C VAL A 283 17.61 -7.16 3.95
N LEU A 284 16.63 -7.72 4.66
CA LEU A 284 16.90 -8.39 5.92
C LEU A 284 17.86 -9.56 5.68
N PRO A 285 18.86 -9.78 6.54
CA PRO A 285 19.91 -10.76 6.32
C PRO A 285 19.31 -12.17 6.30
N GLN A 286 19.00 -12.66 5.09
CA GLN A 286 18.46 -13.99 4.82
C GLN A 286 19.48 -15.11 5.08
N ALA A 287 20.70 -14.76 5.52
CA ALA A 287 21.94 -15.52 5.39
C ALA A 287 22.06 -16.80 6.26
N ARG A 288 20.96 -17.35 6.77
CA ARG A 288 20.93 -18.69 7.40
C ARG A 288 19.72 -19.56 7.01
N VAL A 289 18.81 -19.07 6.18
CA VAL A 289 17.53 -19.76 5.91
C VAL A 289 17.50 -20.49 4.56
N PHE A 290 18.31 -20.06 3.59
CA PHE A 290 18.37 -20.69 2.27
C PHE A 290 19.76 -21.27 1.94
N LYS A 291 20.49 -21.76 2.95
CA LYS A 291 21.61 -22.68 2.76
C LYS A 291 21.19 -24.08 3.17
#